data_AF-A0AA38BYN4-F1
#
_entry.id   AF-A0AA38BYN4-F1
#
_cell.length_a   1.000
_cell.length_b   1.000
_cell.length_c   1.000
_cell.angle_alpha   90.00
_cell.angle_beta   90.00
_cell.angle_gamma   90.00
#
_symmetry.space_group_name_H-M   'P 1'
#
loop_
_entity.id
_entity.type
_entity.pdbx_description
1 polymer ?
#
loop_
_entity_poly.entity_id
_entity_poly.type
_entity_poly.pdbx_seq_one_letter_code
_entity_poly.pdbx_strand_id
1 'polypeptide(L)' 'MRKWGKWVSEVRMPNSSGRIWLGSYESPRQAARAYDCVVYCLRGRKAKFNFPDFLPEIPTTYSLSPAQIKVVAA' A
#
# COMPACT_ATOMS: atom_id res chain seq x y z
N MET A 1 24.23 5.13 -8.39
CA MET A 1 23.92 6.40 -7.67
C MET A 1 22.43 6.44 -7.34
N ARG A 2 22.06 6.44 -6.05
CA ARG A 2 20.66 6.64 -5.64
C ARG A 2 20.29 8.10 -5.90
N LYS A 3 19.36 8.36 -6.84
CA LYS A 3 18.79 9.70 -7.01
C LYS A 3 17.95 10.01 -5.77
N TRP A 4 18.45 10.91 -4.92
CA TRP A 4 17.69 11.45 -3.80
C TRP A 4 16.45 12.18 -4.35
N GLY A 5 15.32 12.12 -3.65
CA GLY A 5 14.07 12.76 -4.09
C GLY A 5 12.97 11.81 -4.58
N LYS A 6 13.16 10.48 -4.47
CA LYS A 6 12.09 9.50 -4.65
C LYS A 6 11.64 8.95 -3.29
N TRP A 7 10.34 8.94 -3.09
CA TRP A 7 9.66 8.34 -1.96
C TRP A 7 9.44 6.86 -2.21
N VAL A 8 9.47 6.06 -1.16
CA VAL A 8 9.28 4.62 -1.25
C VAL A 8 8.10 4.24 -0.37
N SER A 9 7.30 3.30 -0.84
CA SER A 9 6.23 2.72 -0.04
C SER A 9 6.44 1.22 0.11
N GLU A 10 6.42 0.73 1.35
CA GLU A 10 6.47 -0.69 1.70
C GLU A 10 5.49 -0.98 2.83
N VAL A 11 4.89 -2.17 2.85
CA VAL A 11 4.02 -2.62 3.94
C VAL A 11 4.57 -3.87 4.60
N ARG A 12 4.38 -3.97 5.92
CA ARG A 12 4.68 -5.18 6.67
C ARG A 12 3.42 -6.04 6.79
N MET A 13 3.53 -7.32 6.46
CA MET A 13 2.43 -8.25 6.65
C MET A 13 2.22 -8.52 8.14
N PRO A 14 0.98 -8.52 8.66
CA PRO A 14 0.71 -8.75 10.08
C PRO A 14 1.00 -10.21 10.49
N ASN A 15 0.77 -11.17 9.60
CA ASN A 15 0.90 -12.61 9.88
C ASN A 15 2.19 -13.22 9.33
N SER A 16 3.04 -12.42 8.68
CA SER A 16 4.29 -12.87 8.08
C SER A 16 5.38 -11.86 8.35
N SER A 17 6.61 -12.30 8.66
CA SER A 17 7.79 -11.41 8.76
C SER A 17 8.19 -10.77 7.41
N GLY A 18 7.44 -11.06 6.34
CA GLY A 18 7.67 -10.53 5.01
C GLY A 18 7.26 -9.06 4.87
N ARG A 19 8.02 -8.34 4.05
CA ARG A 19 7.74 -6.97 3.62
C ARG A 19 7.33 -7.00 2.16
N ILE A 20 6.30 -6.24 1.80
CA ILE A 20 5.88 -6.07 0.41
C ILE A 20 6.35 -4.69 -0.02
N TRP A 21 7.29 -4.67 -0.96
CA TRP A 21 7.67 -3.45 -1.67
C TRP A 21 6.55 -3.05 -2.64
N LEU A 22 5.98 -1.86 -2.43
CA LEU A 22 4.86 -1.35 -3.24
C LEU A 22 5.36 -0.59 -4.46
N GLY A 23 6.44 0.18 -4.29
CA GLY A 23 7.02 0.93 -5.39
C GLY A 23 7.84 2.13 -4.91
N SER A 24 8.39 2.85 -5.89
CA SER A 24 9.02 4.15 -5.69
C SER A 24 8.18 5.23 -6.39
N TYR A 25 7.86 6.29 -5.67
CA TYR A 25 6.99 7.38 -6.07
C TYR A 25 7.76 8.70 -6.05
N GLU A 26 7.33 9.68 -6.84
CA GLU A 26 7.96 11.01 -6.87
C GLU A 26 7.44 11.92 -5.76
N SER A 27 6.24 11.64 -5.25
CA SER A 27 5.57 12.43 -4.22
C SER A 27 5.31 11.60 -2.96
N PRO A 28 5.46 12.20 -1.75
CA PRO A 28 5.13 11.52 -0.50
C PRO A 28 3.65 11.18 -0.41
N ARG A 29 2.79 12.04 -0.97
CA ARG A 29 1.33 11.82 -0.99
C ARG A 29 0.97 10.56 -1.78
N GLN A 30 1.64 10.33 -2.91
CA GLN A 30 1.39 9.15 -3.74
C GLN A 30 1.87 7.87 -3.04
N ALA A 31 3.05 7.92 -2.41
CA ALA A 31 3.56 6.80 -1.62
C ALA A 31 2.64 6.43 -0.45
N ALA A 32 2.10 7.43 0.25
CA ALA A 32 1.17 7.22 1.36
C ALA A 32 -0.20 6.69 0.89
N ARG A 33 -0.72 7.15 -0.25
CA ARG A 33 -1.94 6.58 -0.85
C ARG A 33 -1.77 5.12 -1.21
N ALA A 34 -0.67 4.77 -1.88
CA ALA A 34 -0.35 3.39 -2.21
C ALA A 34 -0.27 2.50 -0.96
N TYR A 35 0.31 3.02 0.12
CA TYR A 35 0.32 2.35 1.42
C TYR A 35 -1.09 2.10 1.95
N ASP A 36 -1.94 3.12 1.95
CA ASP A 36 -3.31 3.02 2.47
C ASP A 36 -4.15 2.01 1.66
N CYS A 37 -4.05 2.00 0.32
CA CYS A 37 -4.69 1.00 -0.54
C CYS A 37 -4.33 -0.42 -0.12
N VAL A 38 -3.05 -0.65 0.16
CA VAL A 38 -2.53 -1.97 0.50
C VAL A 38 -2.92 -2.36 1.91
N VAL A 39 -2.83 -1.44 2.86
CA VAL A 39 -3.30 -1.66 4.23
C VAL A 39 -4.79 -1.97 4.21
N TYR A 40 -5.55 -1.33 3.32
CA TYR A 40 -6.98 -1.60 3.13
C TYR A 40 -7.19 -3.01 2.58
N CYS A 41 -6.41 -3.45 1.59
CA CYS A 41 -6.44 -4.84 1.11
C CYS A 41 -6.10 -5.86 2.21
N LEU A 42 -5.13 -5.54 3.08
CA LEU A 42 -4.61 -6.48 4.08
C LEU A 42 -5.43 -6.55 5.37
N ARG A 43 -5.96 -5.41 5.83
CA ARG A 43 -6.62 -5.26 7.13
C ARG A 43 -8.10 -4.86 7.00
N GLY A 44 -8.56 -4.54 5.79
CA GLY A 44 -9.91 -4.06 5.52
C GLY A 44 -10.16 -2.62 5.99
N ARG A 45 -11.42 -2.18 5.87
CA ARG A 45 -11.91 -0.83 6.25
C ARG A 45 -11.62 -0.38 7.68
N LYS A 46 -11.26 -1.30 8.59
CA LYS A 46 -11.03 -1.00 10.01
C LYS A 46 -9.58 -0.55 10.31
N ALA A 47 -8.70 -0.51 9.33
CA ALA A 47 -7.33 -0.07 9.54
C ALA A 47 -7.22 1.45 9.69
N LYS A 48 -6.15 1.92 10.34
CA LYS A 48 -5.80 3.33 10.34
C LYS A 48 -5.15 3.69 9.00
N PHE A 49 -5.78 4.60 8.28
CA PHE A 49 -5.30 5.15 7.01
C PHE A 49 -4.84 6.58 7.19
N ASN A 50 -3.90 7.03 6.37
CA ASN A 50 -3.46 8.42 6.33
C ASN A 50 -4.45 9.29 5.54
N PHE A 51 -5.05 8.72 4.49
CA PHE A 51 -5.94 9.39 3.54
C PHE A 51 -7.26 8.60 3.36
N PRO A 52 -8.22 8.75 4.29
CA PRO A 52 -9.50 8.04 4.20
C PRO A 52 -10.32 8.40 2.95
N ASP A 53 -10.19 9.63 2.43
CA ASP A 53 -10.87 10.09 1.19
C ASP A 53 -10.37 9.42 -0.10
N PHE A 54 -9.18 8.83 -0.09
CA PHE A 54 -8.55 8.26 -1.30
C PHE A 54 -8.54 6.73 -1.29
N LEU A 55 -9.32 6.11 -0.39
CA LEU A 55 -9.39 4.66 -0.32
C LEU A 55 -10.13 4.12 -1.55
N PRO A 56 -9.51 3.20 -2.32
CA PRO A 56 -10.21 2.55 -3.40
C PRO A 56 -11.38 1.73 -2.84
N GLU A 57 -12.52 1.75 -3.51
CA GLU A 57 -13.69 0.93 -3.21
C GLU A 57 -13.44 -0.53 -3.61
N ILE A 58 -12.41 -1.14 -3.04
CA ILE A 58 -12.10 -2.55 -3.26
C ILE A 58 -13.00 -3.38 -2.35
N PRO A 59 -13.69 -4.41 -2.89
CA PRO A 59 -14.41 -5.35 -2.06
C PRO A 59 -13.38 -6.09 -1.18
N THR A 60 -13.49 -5.90 0.14
CA THR A 60 -12.60 -6.44 1.18
C THR A 60 -12.65 -7.98 1.30
N THR A 61 -13.23 -8.67 0.31
CA THR A 61 -13.56 -10.10 0.35
C THR A 61 -12.51 -10.99 -0.30
N TYR A 62 -11.54 -10.43 -1.03
CA TYR A 62 -10.48 -11.21 -1.65
C TYR A 62 -9.22 -11.18 -0.77
N SER A 63 -8.75 -12.36 -0.36
CA SER A 63 -7.38 -12.54 0.13
C SER A 63 -6.41 -12.31 -1.03
N LEU A 64 -6.14 -11.04 -1.34
CA LEU A 64 -5.29 -10.64 -2.46
C LEU A 64 -3.85 -11.12 -2.23
N SER A 65 -3.27 -11.73 -3.25
CA SER A 65 -1.86 -12.13 -3.20
C SER A 65 -0.94 -10.91 -3.19
N PRO A 66 0.31 -11.01 -2.70
CA PRO A 66 1.26 -9.89 -2.70
C PRO A 66 1.49 -9.24 -4.07
N ALA A 67 1.28 -9.98 -5.16
CA ALA A 67 1.36 -9.46 -6.53
C ALA A 67 0.14 -8.59 -6.86
N GLN A 68 -1.08 -9.02 -6.52
CA GLN A 68 -2.30 -8.25 -6.73
C GLN A 68 -2.32 -6.97 -5.89
N ILE A 69 -1.80 -7.06 -4.66
CA ILE A 69 -1.64 -5.91 -3.77
C ILE A 69 -0.78 -4.82 -4.42
N LYS A 70 0.29 -5.19 -5.16
CA LYS A 70 1.11 -4.21 -5.89
C LYS A 70 0.37 -3.61 -7.08
N VAL A 71 -0.45 -4.39 -7.79
CA VAL A 71 -1.24 -3.88 -8.93
C VAL A 71 -2.25 -2.82 -8.47
N VAL A 72 -2.86 -3.01 -7.29
CA VAL A 72 -3.78 -2.03 -6.70
C VAL A 72 -3.05 -0.77 -6.19
N ALA A 73 -1.76 -0.88 -5.88
CA ALA A 73 -0.94 0.20 -5.32
C ALA A 73 -0.18 1.03 -6.37
N ALA A 74 -0.13 0.57 -7.62
CA ALA A 74 0.55 1.25 -8.73
C ALA A 74 -0.34 2.33 -9.34
#